data_AF-A0A6B3HKZ2-F1
#
_entry.id   AF-A0A6B3HKZ2-F1
#
_cell.length_a   1.000
_cell.length_b   1.000
_cell.length_c   1.000
_cell.angle_alpha   90.00
_cell.angle_beta   90.00
_cell.angle_gamma   90.00
#
_symmetry.space_group_name_H-M   'P 1'
#
loop_
_entity.id
_entity.type
_entity.pdbx_description
1 polymer ?
#
loop_
_entity_poly.entity_id
_entity_poly.type
_entity_poly.pdbx_seq_one_letter_code
_entity_poly.pdbx_strand_id
1 'polypeptide(L)'
;FEKMLYDNALLCRVYAHLWRTTGSEEARRIALETADFMVRELRTAEGGFASALDADSEDQEGKHVEGAFYVWTPAQLREVLGEEDGAFATAYFGVTEEGTFEEGASVLQLSGEARPVDAGRVADVRARLLAAREGRPRPGRDDKVVAAWNGLAIAALAETGAYFDRPDLVE
;
A
#
# COMPACT_ATOMS: atom_id res chain seq x y z
N PHE A 1 6.46 -6.46 -7.91
CA PHE A 1 5.69 -6.14 -6.69
C PHE A 1 6.53 -5.89 -5.44
N GLU A 2 7.86 -6.07 -5.51
CA GLU A 2 8.80 -5.85 -4.42
C GLU A 2 8.63 -4.45 -3.77
N LYS A 3 8.79 -4.39 -2.45
CA LYS A 3 8.67 -3.16 -1.66
C LYS A 3 9.94 -2.93 -0.85
N MET A 4 10.80 -2.04 -1.35
CA MET A 4 12.06 -1.71 -0.67
C MET A 4 11.86 -0.63 0.40
N LEU A 5 12.55 -0.77 1.54
CA LEU A 5 12.51 0.21 2.63
C LEU A 5 12.97 1.60 2.18
N TYR A 6 14.08 1.68 1.45
CA TYR A 6 14.65 2.97 1.04
C TYR A 6 13.73 3.71 0.07
N ASP A 7 13.06 3.01 -0.85
CA ASP A 7 12.10 3.64 -1.78
C ASP A 7 10.93 4.25 -1.00
N ASN A 8 10.36 3.52 -0.05
CA ASN A 8 9.27 4.02 0.78
C ASN A 8 9.72 5.16 1.70
N ALA A 9 10.92 5.10 2.26
CA ALA A 9 11.47 6.16 3.09
C ALA A 9 11.66 7.46 2.29
N LEU A 10 12.26 7.37 1.10
CA LEU A 10 12.48 8.52 0.23
C LEU A 10 11.15 9.10 -0.28
N LEU A 11 10.19 8.22 -0.64
CA LEU A 11 8.86 8.61 -1.08
C LEU A 11 8.08 9.33 0.04
N CYS A 12 8.06 8.76 1.24
CA CYS A 12 7.41 9.36 2.41
C CYS A 12 7.96 10.78 2.66
N ARG A 13 9.28 10.91 2.67
CA ARG A 13 9.96 12.18 2.94
C ARG A 13 9.71 13.24 1.88
N VAL A 14 9.80 12.89 0.59
CA VAL A 14 9.59 13.86 -0.49
C VAL A 14 8.16 14.39 -0.49
N TYR A 15 7.17 13.53 -0.21
CA TYR A 15 5.76 13.97 -0.12
C TYR A 15 5.48 14.79 1.14
N ALA A 16 6.12 14.48 2.27
CA ALA A 16 6.04 15.30 3.47
C ALA A 16 6.59 16.73 3.20
N HIS A 17 7.70 16.83 2.47
CA HIS A 17 8.29 18.12 2.07
C HIS A 17 7.44 18.86 1.04
N LEU A 18 6.86 18.13 0.09
CA LEU A 18 5.95 18.71 -0.90
C LEU A 18 4.73 19.32 -0.21
N TRP A 19 4.11 18.61 0.75
CA TRP A 19 3.03 19.17 1.55
C TRP A 19 3.48 20.41 2.32
N ARG A 20 4.62 20.37 3.01
CA ARG A 20 5.17 21.55 3.72
C ARG A 20 5.32 22.78 2.84
N THR A 21 5.63 22.58 1.57
CA THR A 21 5.88 23.66 0.60
C THR A 21 4.59 24.13 -0.08
N THR A 22 3.60 23.27 -0.26
CA THR A 22 2.44 23.53 -1.13
C THR A 22 1.07 23.47 -0.42
N GLY A 23 0.98 22.84 0.74
CA GLY A 23 -0.28 22.49 1.38
C GLY A 23 -1.08 21.39 0.66
N SER A 24 -0.46 20.63 -0.26
CA SER A 24 -1.17 19.61 -1.04
C SER A 24 -1.69 18.45 -0.18
N GLU A 25 -3.01 18.34 -0.02
CA GLU A 25 -3.65 17.26 0.73
C GLU A 25 -3.38 15.87 0.12
N GLU A 26 -3.17 15.80 -1.20
CA GLU A 26 -2.71 14.58 -1.87
C GLU A 26 -1.32 14.17 -1.37
N ALA A 27 -0.39 15.13 -1.26
CA ALA A 27 0.95 14.88 -0.74
C ALA A 27 0.92 14.47 0.74
N ARG A 28 0.05 15.11 1.55
CA ARG A 28 -0.19 14.73 2.94
C ARG A 28 -0.66 13.28 3.04
N ARG A 29 -1.66 12.89 2.27
CA ARG A 29 -2.19 11.52 2.22
C ARG A 29 -1.09 10.52 1.87
N ILE A 30 -0.32 10.79 0.81
CA ILE A 30 0.73 9.87 0.36
C ILE A 30 1.82 9.72 1.42
N ALA A 31 2.26 10.82 2.05
CA ALA A 31 3.26 10.77 3.12
C ALA A 31 2.79 9.92 4.31
N LEU A 32 1.57 10.17 4.80
CA LEU A 32 1.00 9.44 5.94
C LEU A 32 0.75 7.97 5.64
N GLU A 33 0.13 7.65 4.51
CA GLU A 33 -0.14 6.24 4.14
C GLU A 33 1.16 5.46 3.90
N THR A 34 2.22 6.11 3.40
CA THR A 34 3.55 5.49 3.24
C THR A 34 4.24 5.27 4.58
N ALA A 35 4.14 6.23 5.52
CA ALA A 35 4.65 6.07 6.88
C ALA A 35 3.95 4.91 7.60
N ASP A 36 2.61 4.87 7.55
CA ASP A 36 1.82 3.80 8.16
C ASP A 36 2.16 2.43 7.54
N PHE A 37 2.41 2.37 6.23
CA PHE A 37 2.88 1.15 5.56
C PHE A 37 4.23 0.68 6.11
N MET A 38 5.23 1.57 6.21
CA MET A 38 6.55 1.22 6.73
C MET A 38 6.45 0.67 8.15
N VAL A 39 5.69 1.35 9.03
CA VAL A 39 5.51 0.93 10.42
C VAL A 39 4.77 -0.40 10.52
N ARG A 40 3.71 -0.61 9.75
CA ARG A 40 2.90 -1.83 9.80
C ARG A 40 3.62 -3.05 9.22
N GLU A 41 4.29 -2.89 8.08
CA GLU A 41 4.77 -4.03 7.28
C GLU A 41 6.27 -4.31 7.48
N LEU A 42 7.07 -3.25 7.64
CA LEU A 42 8.53 -3.36 7.63
C LEU A 42 9.15 -3.31 9.04
N ARG A 43 8.43 -2.83 10.07
CA ARG A 43 8.95 -2.84 11.45
C ARG A 43 9.16 -4.27 11.94
N THR A 44 10.33 -4.54 12.49
CA THR A 44 10.68 -5.84 13.10
C THR A 44 10.31 -5.85 14.58
N ALA A 45 10.30 -7.04 15.19
CA ALA A 45 9.99 -7.19 16.62
C ALA A 45 11.03 -6.50 17.52
N GLU A 46 12.26 -6.33 17.01
CA GLU A 46 13.39 -5.70 17.67
C GLU A 46 13.38 -4.16 17.53
N GLY A 47 12.40 -3.60 16.80
CA GLY A 47 12.21 -2.16 16.63
C GLY A 47 12.94 -1.53 15.45
N GLY A 48 13.73 -2.31 14.70
CA GLY A 48 14.30 -1.88 13.42
C GLY A 48 13.30 -2.02 12.27
N PHE A 49 13.75 -1.71 11.06
CA PHE A 49 13.00 -1.95 9.81
C PHE A 49 13.74 -2.95 8.93
N ALA A 50 12.97 -3.95 8.49
CA ALA A 50 13.34 -4.91 7.44
C ALA A 50 13.62 -4.19 6.12
N SER A 51 14.50 -4.77 5.31
CA SER A 51 14.96 -4.13 4.08
C SER A 51 13.93 -4.13 2.96
N ALA A 52 13.08 -5.16 2.89
CA ALA A 52 12.11 -5.31 1.82
C ALA A 52 10.96 -6.29 2.13
N LEU A 53 9.90 -6.20 1.32
CA LEU A 53 9.00 -7.32 1.04
C LEU A 53 9.25 -7.84 -0.38
N ASP A 54 9.24 -9.16 -0.54
CA ASP A 54 9.40 -9.83 -1.82
C ASP A 54 8.26 -9.48 -2.79
N ALA A 55 8.50 -9.68 -4.08
CA ALA A 55 7.48 -9.53 -5.10
C ALA A 55 6.52 -10.74 -5.15
N ASP A 56 7.04 -11.92 -4.82
CA ASP A 56 6.32 -13.18 -4.89
C ASP A 56 5.61 -13.52 -3.57
N SER A 57 4.48 -14.20 -3.71
CA SER A 57 3.74 -14.82 -2.60
C SER A 57 3.09 -16.10 -3.10
N GLU A 58 2.74 -17.01 -2.20
CA GLU A 58 1.90 -18.15 -2.59
C GLU A 58 0.52 -17.68 -3.07
N ASP A 59 0.05 -18.26 -4.16
CA ASP A 59 -1.35 -18.20 -4.56
C ASP A 59 -2.20 -19.20 -3.74
N GLN A 60 -3.48 -19.32 -4.07
CA GLN A 60 -4.40 -20.24 -3.37
C GLN A 60 -4.05 -21.73 -3.56
N GLU A 61 -3.21 -22.04 -4.56
CA GLU A 61 -2.77 -23.40 -4.88
C GLU A 61 -1.37 -23.70 -4.30
N GLY A 62 -0.76 -22.73 -3.59
CA GLY A 62 0.57 -22.86 -3.00
C GLY A 62 1.72 -22.62 -3.97
N LYS A 63 1.45 -22.10 -5.17
CA LYS A 63 2.50 -21.76 -6.15
C LYS A 63 3.00 -20.34 -5.87
N HIS A 64 4.31 -20.14 -5.90
CA HIS A 64 4.88 -18.78 -5.85
C HIS A 64 4.63 -18.04 -7.16
N VAL A 65 3.89 -16.94 -7.06
CA VAL A 65 3.50 -16.09 -8.18
C VAL A 65 3.71 -14.63 -7.79
N GLU A 66 4.29 -13.85 -8.72
CA GLU A 66 4.54 -12.44 -8.50
C GLU A 66 3.22 -11.69 -8.30
N GLY A 67 3.10 -10.95 -7.21
CA GLY A 67 1.93 -10.10 -6.98
C GLY A 67 0.64 -10.83 -6.59
N ALA A 68 0.64 -12.15 -6.35
CA ALA A 68 -0.56 -12.90 -5.96
C ALA A 68 -1.25 -12.31 -4.72
N PHE A 69 -0.48 -11.76 -3.79
CA PHE A 69 -1.01 -11.02 -2.65
C PHE A 69 -1.77 -9.73 -3.03
N TYR A 70 -1.37 -9.04 -4.09
CA TYR A 70 -1.81 -7.67 -4.40
C TYR A 70 -2.87 -7.55 -5.50
N VAL A 71 -2.97 -8.52 -6.40
CA VAL A 71 -3.81 -8.42 -7.61
C VAL A 71 -5.25 -8.88 -7.36
N TRP A 72 -6.17 -8.40 -8.20
CA TRP A 72 -7.60 -8.66 -8.08
C TRP A 72 -8.24 -8.92 -9.44
N THR A 73 -9.22 -9.82 -9.48
CA THR A 73 -10.12 -9.99 -10.63
C THR A 73 -11.48 -9.31 -10.36
N PRO A 74 -12.28 -8.99 -11.40
CA PRO A 74 -13.64 -8.49 -11.20
C PRO A 74 -14.52 -9.42 -10.36
N ALA A 75 -14.31 -10.74 -10.48
CA ALA A 75 -15.04 -11.74 -9.69
C ALA A 75 -14.68 -11.64 -8.19
N GLN A 76 -13.39 -11.55 -7.86
CA GLN A 76 -12.94 -11.40 -6.47
C GLN A 76 -13.42 -10.08 -5.83
N LEU A 77 -13.44 -8.99 -6.61
CA LEU A 77 -14.00 -7.73 -6.13
C LEU A 77 -15.48 -7.89 -5.78
N ARG A 78 -16.29 -8.52 -6.64
CA ARG A 78 -17.71 -8.77 -6.37
C ARG A 78 -17.92 -9.72 -5.19
N GLU A 79 -17.08 -10.73 -5.02
CA GLU A 79 -17.15 -11.64 -3.89
C GLU A 79 -16.95 -10.93 -2.55
N VAL A 80 -15.92 -10.07 -2.45
CA VAL A 80 -15.59 -9.36 -1.21
C VAL A 80 -16.53 -8.18 -0.95
N LEU A 81 -16.89 -7.46 -2.01
CA LEU A 81 -17.59 -6.17 -1.90
C LEU A 81 -19.10 -6.29 -2.10
N GLY A 82 -19.58 -7.36 -2.73
CA GLY A 82 -20.92 -7.46 -3.28
C GLY A 82 -21.02 -6.85 -4.68
N GLU A 83 -22.17 -7.01 -5.34
CA GLU A 83 -22.34 -6.59 -6.74
C GLU A 83 -22.16 -5.08 -6.94
N GLU A 84 -22.75 -4.25 -6.08
CA GLU A 84 -22.73 -2.80 -6.26
C GLU A 84 -21.33 -2.21 -6.04
N ASP A 85 -20.73 -2.49 -4.88
CA ASP A 85 -19.39 -1.99 -4.55
C ASP A 85 -18.29 -2.69 -5.36
N GLY A 86 -18.50 -3.94 -5.77
CA GLY A 86 -17.60 -4.65 -6.67
C GLY A 86 -17.54 -4.02 -8.05
N ALA A 87 -18.70 -3.67 -8.63
CA ALA A 87 -18.77 -2.94 -9.89
C ALA A 87 -18.16 -1.54 -9.77
N PHE A 88 -18.44 -0.83 -8.67
CA PHE A 88 -17.81 0.45 -8.36
C PHE A 88 -16.28 0.33 -8.30
N ALA A 89 -15.75 -0.60 -7.50
CA ALA A 89 -14.31 -0.81 -7.33
C ALA A 89 -13.64 -1.21 -8.65
N THR A 90 -14.31 -2.02 -9.47
CA THR A 90 -13.81 -2.44 -10.79
C THR A 90 -13.58 -1.22 -11.68
N ALA A 91 -14.58 -0.35 -11.82
CA ALA A 91 -14.45 0.87 -12.61
C ALA A 91 -13.46 1.87 -11.99
N TYR A 92 -13.50 2.03 -10.66
CA TYR A 92 -12.70 3.03 -9.95
C TYR A 92 -11.20 2.70 -9.96
N PHE A 93 -10.85 1.42 -9.76
CA PHE A 93 -9.47 0.96 -9.70
C PHE A 93 -8.93 0.41 -11.03
N GLY A 94 -9.70 0.51 -12.12
CA GLY A 94 -9.27 0.07 -13.45
C GLY A 94 -9.06 -1.45 -13.56
N VAL A 95 -9.90 -2.25 -12.88
CA VAL A 95 -9.87 -3.71 -13.00
C VAL A 95 -10.68 -4.13 -14.22
N THR A 96 -10.11 -5.00 -15.06
CA THR A 96 -10.74 -5.46 -16.30
C THR A 96 -10.82 -6.99 -16.32
N GLU A 97 -11.68 -7.53 -17.19
CA GLU A 97 -11.76 -8.99 -17.41
C GLU A 97 -10.50 -9.54 -18.12
N GLU A 98 -9.85 -8.72 -18.94
CA GLU A 98 -8.56 -9.07 -19.57
C GLU A 98 -7.39 -9.02 -18.57
N GLY A 99 -7.55 -8.26 -17.49
CA GLY A 99 -6.47 -7.96 -16.55
C GLY A 99 -5.58 -6.82 -17.03
N THR A 100 -5.01 -6.08 -16.07
CA THR A 100 -3.84 -5.20 -16.31
C THR A 100 -2.53 -5.88 -15.87
N PHE A 101 -2.63 -7.12 -15.40
CA PHE A 101 -1.58 -8.02 -15.01
C PHE A 101 -1.93 -9.45 -15.47
N GLU A 102 -1.10 -10.43 -15.12
CA GLU A 102 -1.23 -11.83 -15.54
C GLU A 102 -2.59 -12.46 -15.17
N GLU A 103 -3.00 -13.44 -15.97
CA GLU A 103 -4.17 -14.32 -15.72
C GLU A 103 -5.51 -13.59 -15.46
N GLY A 104 -5.74 -12.45 -16.13
CA GLY A 104 -6.98 -11.68 -15.96
C GLY A 104 -7.04 -10.87 -14.66
N ALA A 105 -5.96 -10.85 -13.90
CA ALA A 105 -5.86 -10.07 -12.68
C ALA A 105 -5.39 -8.64 -12.96
N SER A 106 -5.69 -7.73 -12.06
CA SER A 106 -5.32 -6.32 -12.17
C SER A 106 -4.68 -5.81 -10.89
N VAL A 107 -3.73 -4.89 -11.04
CA VAL A 107 -3.26 -4.08 -9.92
C VAL A 107 -4.27 -2.96 -9.71
N LEU A 108 -4.71 -2.73 -8.48
CA LEU A 108 -5.60 -1.61 -8.19
C LEU A 108 -4.86 -0.30 -8.41
N GLN A 109 -5.32 0.50 -9.37
CA GLN A 109 -4.72 1.78 -9.74
C GLN A 109 -5.80 2.85 -9.76
N LEU A 110 -5.53 4.02 -9.19
CA LEU A 110 -6.45 5.15 -9.37
C LEU A 110 -6.35 5.61 -10.83
N SER A 111 -7.42 5.38 -11.59
CA SER A 111 -7.49 5.90 -12.96
C SER A 111 -7.64 7.44 -12.91
N GLY A 112 -6.93 8.16 -13.79
CA GLY A 112 -7.01 9.62 -13.86
C GLY A 112 -8.39 10.16 -14.28
N GLU A 113 -9.30 9.28 -14.69
CA GLU A 113 -10.69 9.58 -15.03
C GLU A 113 -11.66 9.40 -13.84
N ALA A 114 -11.14 9.09 -12.65
CA ALA A 114 -11.90 8.96 -11.43
C ALA A 114 -12.73 10.23 -11.17
N ARG A 115 -14.04 10.12 -11.43
CA ARG A 115 -15.02 11.17 -11.16
C ARG A 115 -15.03 11.49 -9.66
N PRO A 116 -15.51 12.69 -9.26
CA PRO A 116 -15.75 12.97 -7.84
C PRO A 116 -16.61 11.86 -7.24
N VAL A 117 -16.03 11.14 -6.30
CA VAL A 117 -16.65 10.01 -5.60
C VAL A 117 -16.71 10.33 -4.12
N ASP A 118 -17.69 9.74 -3.45
CA ASP A 118 -17.79 9.81 -2.00
C ASP A 118 -16.54 9.19 -1.35
N ALA A 119 -15.78 10.03 -0.64
CA ALA A 119 -14.57 9.61 0.07
C ALA A 119 -14.88 8.56 1.14
N GLY A 120 -16.09 8.59 1.72
CA GLY A 120 -16.55 7.57 2.69
C GLY A 120 -16.64 6.20 2.05
N ARG A 121 -17.33 6.09 0.90
CA ARG A 121 -17.41 4.84 0.12
C ARG A 121 -16.03 4.31 -0.29
N VAL A 122 -15.14 5.18 -0.78
CA VAL A 122 -13.78 4.75 -1.18
C VAL A 122 -12.99 4.22 0.02
N ALA A 123 -13.09 4.86 1.18
CA ALA A 123 -12.43 4.41 2.40
C ALA A 123 -12.96 3.04 2.86
N ASP A 124 -14.28 2.83 2.85
CA ASP A 124 -14.90 1.54 3.19
C ASP A 124 -14.45 0.42 2.25
N VAL A 125 -14.52 0.65 0.94
CA VAL A 125 -14.06 -0.31 -0.09
C VAL A 125 -12.60 -0.68 0.13
N ARG A 126 -11.71 0.30 0.34
CA ARG A 126 -10.29 0.04 0.61
C ARG A 126 -10.10 -0.78 1.87
N ALA A 127 -10.84 -0.49 2.94
CA ALA A 127 -10.75 -1.22 4.21
C ALA A 127 -11.19 -2.68 4.06
N ARG A 128 -12.31 -2.94 3.37
CA ARG A 128 -12.81 -4.31 3.11
C ARG A 128 -11.86 -5.10 2.22
N LEU A 129 -11.31 -4.48 1.17
CA LEU A 129 -10.30 -5.13 0.32
C LEU A 129 -8.99 -5.40 1.08
N LEU A 130 -8.56 -4.48 1.95
CA LEU A 130 -7.39 -4.70 2.80
C LEU A 130 -7.62 -5.90 3.74
N ALA A 131 -8.77 -5.95 4.42
CA ALA A 131 -9.12 -7.05 5.33
C ALA A 131 -9.19 -8.40 4.59
N ALA A 132 -9.79 -8.44 3.41
CA ALA A 132 -9.82 -9.65 2.58
C ALA A 132 -8.42 -10.06 2.11
N ARG A 133 -7.55 -9.09 1.78
CA ARG A 133 -6.17 -9.35 1.39
C ARG A 133 -5.33 -9.91 2.53
N GLU A 134 -5.58 -9.48 3.77
CA GLU A 134 -4.86 -9.98 4.95
C GLU A 134 -5.04 -11.48 5.19
N GLY A 135 -6.08 -12.10 4.62
CA GLY A 135 -6.29 -13.55 4.62
C GLY A 135 -5.49 -14.32 3.55
N ARG A 136 -4.75 -13.64 2.66
CA ARG A 136 -3.92 -14.28 1.63
C ARG A 136 -2.51 -14.57 2.15
N PRO A 137 -1.80 -15.56 1.60
CA PRO A 137 -0.38 -15.76 1.90
C PRO A 137 0.40 -14.48 1.64
N ARG A 138 1.14 -14.01 2.66
CA ARG A 138 1.89 -12.75 2.56
C ARG A 138 3.18 -12.98 1.75
N PRO A 139 3.68 -11.93 1.08
CA PRO A 139 5.03 -11.96 0.53
C PRO A 139 6.06 -12.21 1.63
N GLY A 140 7.18 -12.82 1.25
CA GLY A 140 8.34 -12.94 2.13
C GLY A 140 8.84 -11.56 2.56
N ARG A 141 9.44 -11.50 3.76
CA ARG A 141 10.08 -10.28 4.27
C ARG A 141 11.57 -10.55 4.40
N ASP A 142 12.38 -9.75 3.71
CA ASP A 142 13.84 -9.76 3.92
C ASP A 142 14.14 -8.96 5.19
N ASP A 143 14.41 -9.69 6.27
CA ASP A 143 14.58 -9.17 7.63
C ASP A 143 15.91 -8.47 7.89
N LYS A 144 16.75 -8.31 6.86
CA LYS A 144 18.01 -7.56 6.98
C LYS A 144 17.75 -6.12 7.43
N VAL A 145 18.33 -5.78 8.57
CA VAL A 145 18.33 -4.42 9.11
C VAL A 145 19.55 -3.67 8.56
N VAL A 146 19.38 -3.01 7.41
CA VAL A 146 20.43 -2.20 6.79
C VAL A 146 20.47 -0.83 7.45
N ALA A 147 21.57 -0.53 8.16
CA ALA A 147 21.72 0.70 8.96
C ALA A 147 21.46 1.99 8.16
N ALA A 148 22.00 2.08 6.93
CA ALA A 148 21.80 3.25 6.08
C ALA A 148 20.33 3.46 5.70
N TRP A 149 19.60 2.38 5.39
CA TRP A 149 18.18 2.45 4.98
C TRP A 149 17.27 2.72 6.18
N ASN A 150 17.59 2.15 7.34
CA ASN A 150 16.93 2.50 8.59
C ASN A 150 17.13 3.97 8.94
N GLY A 151 18.33 4.53 8.71
CA GLY A 151 18.58 5.97 8.86
C GLY A 151 17.66 6.83 7.98
N LEU A 152 17.42 6.42 6.72
CA LEU A 152 16.47 7.09 5.83
C LEU A 152 15.03 6.98 6.35
N ALA A 153 14.61 5.80 6.77
CA ALA A 153 13.26 5.57 7.30
C ALA A 153 13.01 6.37 8.58
N ILE A 154 13.94 6.35 9.53
CA ILE A 154 13.87 7.13 10.77
C ILE A 154 13.77 8.63 10.47
N ALA A 155 14.60 9.15 9.55
CA ALA A 155 14.52 10.56 9.18
C ALA A 155 13.16 10.91 8.55
N ALA A 156 12.65 10.07 7.65
CA ALA A 156 11.35 10.27 7.03
C ALA A 156 10.19 10.23 8.04
N LEU A 157 10.21 9.25 8.95
CA LEU A 157 9.20 9.08 10.00
C LEU A 157 9.23 10.20 11.03
N ALA A 158 10.42 10.64 11.47
CA ALA A 158 10.57 11.74 12.41
C ALA A 158 10.05 13.07 11.82
N GLU A 159 10.39 13.37 10.56
CA GLU A 159 9.89 14.57 9.89
C GLU A 159 8.38 14.51 9.66
N THR A 160 7.87 13.36 9.20
CA THR A 160 6.42 13.14 8.99
C THR A 160 5.65 13.25 10.30
N GLY A 161 6.15 12.63 11.38
CA GLY A 161 5.58 12.71 12.73
C GLY A 161 5.48 14.15 13.22
N ALA A 162 6.55 14.93 13.04
CA ALA A 162 6.59 16.34 13.42
C ALA A 162 5.69 17.24 12.56
N TYR A 163 5.57 16.98 11.25
CA TYR A 163 4.81 17.83 10.34
C TYR A 163 3.30 17.62 10.43
N PHE A 164 2.86 16.44 10.86
CA PHE A 164 1.45 16.04 10.86
C PHE A 164 0.90 15.71 12.24
N ASP A 165 1.61 16.07 13.31
CA ASP A 165 1.23 15.80 14.71
C ASP A 165 0.94 14.31 14.98
N ARG A 166 1.85 13.45 14.50
CA ARG A 166 1.79 11.97 14.62
C ARG A 166 2.93 11.45 15.52
N PRO A 167 2.82 11.62 16.86
CA PRO A 167 3.87 11.20 17.80
C PRO A 167 4.13 9.69 17.77
N ASP A 168 3.12 8.90 17.40
CA ASP A 168 3.21 7.44 17.24
C ASP A 168 4.22 6.99 16.16
N LEU A 169 4.65 7.89 15.26
CA LEU A 169 5.70 7.60 14.28
C LEU A 169 7.11 7.76 14.85
N VAL A 170 7.25 8.30 16.06
CA VAL A 170 8.52 8.65 16.70
C VAL A 170 8.74 7.93 18.03
N GLU A 171 7.65 7.43 18.65
CA GLU A 171 7.64 6.62 19.87
C GLU A 171 7.91 5.12 19.62
#